data_AF-A0A1R0WAG4-F1
#
_entry.id   AF-A0A1R0WAG4-F1
#
_cell.length_a   1.000
_cell.length_b   1.000
_cell.length_c   1.000
_cell.angle_alpha   90.00
_cell.angle_beta   90.00
_cell.angle_gamma   90.00
#
_symmetry.space_group_name_H-M   'P 1'
#
loop_
_entity.id
_entity.type
_entity.pdbx_description
1 polymer ?
#
loop_
_entity_poly.entity_id
_entity_poly.type
_entity_poly.pdbx_seq_one_letter_code
_entity_poly.pdbx_strand_id
1 'polypeptide(L)'
;MRLRTLVLLSIILGFLLAAASPMLDSKLITDAEQLNHHELGLPFPFLVQHTTLTPMEGAFPFELGLLDPREHPSSIIPFSYFLNGLFYSGTVCLILWIANRVYIIIRR
;
A
#
# COMPACT_ATOMS: atom_id res chain seq x y z
N MET A 1 -25.21 -12.98 2.31
CA MET A 1 -23.94 -13.47 1.72
C MET A 1 -23.42 -14.64 2.55
N ARG A 2 -22.90 -15.73 1.96
CA ARG A 2 -22.29 -16.82 2.75
C ARG A 2 -20.94 -16.36 3.31
N LEU A 3 -20.62 -16.71 4.56
CA LEU A 3 -19.39 -16.30 5.25
C LEU A 3 -18.12 -16.59 4.41
N ARG A 4 -18.05 -17.78 3.80
CA ARG A 4 -16.92 -18.19 2.95
C ARG A 4 -16.70 -17.24 1.77
N THR A 5 -17.77 -16.79 1.12
CA THR A 5 -17.70 -15.86 0.00
C THR A 5 -17.21 -14.48 0.43
N LEU A 6 -17.63 -14.01 1.61
CA LEU A 6 -17.18 -12.74 2.19
C LEU A 6 -15.68 -12.78 2.47
N VAL A 7 -15.19 -13.85 3.11
CA VAL A 7 -13.76 -14.02 3.41
C VAL A 7 -12.93 -14.07 2.13
N LEU A 8 -13.32 -14.88 1.13
CA LEU A 8 -12.59 -14.99 -0.13
C LEU A 8 -12.52 -13.66 -0.87
N LEU A 9 -13.63 -12.93 -0.99
CA LEU A 9 -13.64 -11.61 -1.62
C LEU A 9 -12.78 -10.61 -0.86
N SER A 10 -12.79 -10.67 0.47
CA SER A 10 -11.97 -9.79 1.30
C SER A 10 -10.48 -10.05 1.10
N ILE A 11 -10.08 -11.31 0.96
CA ILE A 11 -8.69 -11.67 0.65
C ILE A 11 -8.29 -11.11 -0.71
N ILE A 12 -9.08 -11.37 -1.75
CA ILE A 12 -8.76 -10.89 -3.12
C ILE A 12 -8.67 -9.37 -3.14
N LEU A 13 -9.67 -8.67 -2.59
CA LEU A 13 -9.68 -7.21 -2.53
C LEU A 13 -8.54 -6.66 -1.67
N GLY A 14 -8.23 -7.32 -0.55
CA GLY A 14 -7.16 -6.89 0.35
C GLY A 14 -5.79 -6.93 -0.31
N PHE A 15 -5.47 -8.01 -1.05
CA PHE A 15 -4.21 -8.09 -1.79
C PHE A 15 -4.15 -7.12 -2.97
N LEU A 16 -5.27 -6.85 -3.66
CA LEU A 16 -5.32 -5.82 -4.69
C LEU A 16 -5.07 -4.41 -4.12
N LEU A 17 -5.67 -4.09 -2.96
CA LEU A 17 -5.41 -2.83 -2.26
C LEU A 17 -3.97 -2.73 -1.78
N ALA A 18 -3.39 -3.81 -1.25
CA ALA A 18 -1.98 -3.86 -0.86
C ALA A 18 -1.07 -3.53 -2.05
N ALA A 19 -1.31 -4.14 -3.22
CA ALA A 19 -0.55 -3.88 -4.44
C ALA A 19 -0.69 -2.44 -4.95
N ALA A 20 -1.86 -1.83 -4.78
CA ALA A 20 -2.10 -0.44 -5.17
C ALA A 20 -1.57 0.58 -4.15
N SER A 21 -1.32 0.18 -2.89
CA SER A 21 -0.98 1.12 -1.82
C SER A 21 0.28 1.98 -2.05
N PRO A 22 1.36 1.52 -2.72
CA PRO A 22 2.50 2.39 -3.03
C PRO A 22 2.15 3.57 -3.95
N MET A 23 1.09 3.45 -4.76
CA MET A 23 0.64 4.53 -5.65
C MET A 23 -0.01 5.69 -4.89
N LEU A 24 -0.41 5.45 -3.64
CA LEU A 24 -1.05 6.44 -2.78
C LEU A 24 -0.11 6.97 -1.69
N ASP A 25 1.12 6.45 -1.65
CA ASP A 25 2.11 6.78 -0.64
C ASP A 25 3.15 7.77 -1.19
N SER A 26 3.66 8.62 -0.32
CA SER A 26 4.69 9.60 -0.63
C SER A 26 5.60 9.78 0.59
N LYS A 27 6.91 9.78 0.36
CA LYS A 27 7.91 9.91 1.43
C LYS A 27 8.58 11.28 1.35
N LEU A 28 8.69 11.95 2.50
CA LEU A 28 9.50 13.15 2.62
C LEU A 28 10.97 12.75 2.59
N ILE A 29 11.69 13.24 1.57
CA ILE A 29 13.11 13.02 1.39
C ILE A 29 13.86 14.24 1.94
N THR A 30 14.71 14.02 2.94
CA THR A 30 15.48 15.09 3.60
C THR A 30 16.95 15.10 3.21
N ASP A 31 17.47 14.02 2.64
CA ASP A 31 18.87 13.87 2.24
C ASP A 31 19.03 13.00 0.99
N ALA A 32 20.24 13.00 0.43
CA ALA A 32 20.57 12.23 -0.77
C ALA A 32 20.62 10.71 -0.53
N GLU A 33 20.83 10.26 0.71
CA GLU A 33 20.85 8.83 1.04
C GLU A 33 19.43 8.24 0.94
N GLN A 34 18.45 8.96 1.51
CA GLN A 34 17.03 8.65 1.42
C GLN A 34 16.51 8.74 -0.01
N LEU A 35 17.05 9.64 -0.84
CA LEU A 35 16.69 9.70 -2.26
C LEU A 35 17.11 8.43 -2.99
N ASN A 36 18.33 7.94 -2.73
CA ASN A 36 18.85 6.76 -3.40
C ASN A 36 18.12 5.47 -2.96
N HIS A 37 17.59 5.44 -1.73
CA HIS A 37 16.87 4.31 -1.17
C HIS A 37 15.63 4.79 -0.40
N HIS A 38 14.48 4.78 -1.06
CA HIS A 38 13.21 5.08 -0.40
C HIS A 38 12.26 3.88 -0.44
N GLU A 39 11.43 3.80 0.58
CA GLU A 39 10.46 2.74 0.77
C GLU A 39 9.05 3.33 0.69
N LEU A 40 8.16 2.61 0.01
CA LEU A 40 6.77 2.98 -0.22
C LEU A 40 5.85 1.81 0.14
N GLY A 41 4.62 2.16 0.50
CA GLY A 41 3.56 1.22 0.80
C GLY A 41 2.96 1.48 2.17
N LEU A 42 1.64 1.37 2.24
CA LEU A 42 0.85 1.61 3.44
C LEU A 42 0.07 0.36 3.83
N PRO A 43 -0.20 0.13 5.13
CA PRO A 43 0.41 0.78 6.29
C PRO A 43 1.86 0.35 6.58
N PHE A 44 2.35 -0.72 5.96
CA PHE A 44 3.72 -1.20 6.11
C PHE A 44 4.51 -0.97 4.82
N PRO A 45 5.66 -0.29 4.83
CA PRO A 45 6.48 -0.13 3.63
C PRO A 45 6.94 -1.50 3.14
N PHE A 46 6.77 -1.75 1.83
CA PHE A 46 7.13 -3.03 1.21
C PHE A 46 7.76 -2.89 -0.16
N LEU A 47 7.64 -1.74 -0.82
CA LEU A 47 8.27 -1.47 -2.10
C LEU A 47 9.48 -0.59 -1.86
N VAL A 48 10.67 -1.09 -2.18
CA VAL A 48 11.92 -0.32 -2.11
C VAL A 48 12.24 0.14 -3.52
N GLN A 49 12.45 1.43 -3.72
CA GLN A 49 12.89 1.99 -5.00
C GLN A 49 14.33 2.50 -4.87
N HIS A 50 15.14 2.16 -5.87
CA HIS A 50 16.50 2.65 -6.00
C HIS A 50 16.52 3.76 -7.04
N THR A 51 16.86 4.98 -6.62
CA THR A 51 16.98 6.12 -7.55
C THR A 51 18.42 6.60 -7.66
N THR A 52 18.74 7.19 -8.80
CA THR A 52 20.02 7.85 -9.08
C THR A 52 19.80 9.31 -9.46
N LEU A 53 18.68 9.88 -9.02
CA LEU A 53 18.32 11.26 -9.31
C LEU A 53 19.31 12.19 -8.62
N THR A 54 19.86 13.14 -9.38
CA THR A 54 20.67 14.22 -8.82
C THR A 54 19.75 15.35 -8.37
N PRO A 55 19.66 15.64 -7.06
CA PRO A 55 18.83 16.74 -6.57
C PRO A 55 19.39 18.07 -7.06
N MET A 56 18.51 19.02 -7.38
CA MET A 56 18.91 20.40 -7.61
C MET A 56 19.43 21.03 -6.31
N GLU A 57 20.29 22.04 -6.43
CA GLU A 57 20.78 22.82 -5.28
C GLU A 57 19.59 23.40 -4.50
N GLY A 58 19.49 23.08 -3.20
CA GLY A 58 18.40 23.52 -2.33
C GLY A 58 17.07 22.77 -2.50
N ALA A 59 17.04 21.63 -3.20
CA ALA A 59 15.80 20.87 -3.42
C ALA A 59 15.28 20.16 -2.16
N PHE A 60 16.12 19.90 -1.16
CA PHE A 60 15.69 19.26 0.09
C PHE A 60 15.06 20.27 1.07
N PRO A 61 14.01 19.89 1.80
CA PRO A 61 13.27 18.61 1.72
C PRO A 61 12.17 18.64 0.64
N PHE A 62 11.86 17.49 0.05
CA PHE A 62 10.75 17.36 -0.91
C PHE A 62 10.01 16.02 -0.76
N GLU A 63 8.76 15.96 -1.20
CA GLU A 63 7.97 14.72 -1.22
C GLU A 63 8.21 13.94 -2.51
N LEU A 64 8.55 12.67 -2.39
CA LEU A 64 8.74 11.75 -3.50
C LEU A 64 7.73 10.60 -3.41
N GLY A 65 6.91 10.46 -4.45
CA GLY A 65 6.00 9.34 -4.61
C GLY A 65 6.61 8.17 -5.38
N LEU A 66 5.74 7.29 -5.87
CA LEU A 66 6.11 6.18 -6.74
C LEU A 66 6.67 6.67 -8.08
N LEU A 67 7.91 6.30 -8.39
CA LEU A 67 8.53 6.52 -9.69
C LEU A 67 8.33 5.32 -10.64
N ASP A 68 8.53 5.51 -11.95
CA ASP A 68 8.44 4.42 -12.92
C ASP A 68 9.49 3.33 -12.61
N PRO A 69 9.07 2.08 -12.30
CA PRO A 69 9.98 0.97 -12.04
C PRO A 69 10.93 0.62 -13.19
N ARG A 70 10.62 1.05 -14.42
CA ARG A 70 11.47 0.84 -15.61
C ARG A 70 12.70 1.72 -15.60
N GLU A 71 12.58 2.92 -15.03
CA GLU A 71 13.67 3.89 -14.93
C GLU A 71 14.39 3.77 -13.58
N HIS A 72 13.66 3.36 -12.53
CA HIS A 72 14.14 3.25 -11.17
C HIS A 72 13.89 1.84 -10.64
N PRO A 73 14.91 0.96 -10.62
CA PRO A 73 14.76 -0.42 -10.19
C PRO A 73 14.07 -0.52 -8.82
N SER A 74 13.01 -1.31 -8.74
CA SER A 74 12.25 -1.52 -7.52
C SER A 74 12.33 -2.96 -7.04
N SER A 75 12.47 -3.16 -5.73
CA SER A 75 12.40 -4.47 -5.09
C SER A 75 11.23 -4.53 -4.10
N ILE A 76 10.72 -5.74 -3.87
CA ILE A 76 9.59 -5.98 -2.96
C ILE A 76 10.11 -6.71 -1.73
N ILE A 77 9.72 -6.25 -0.54
CA ILE A 77 9.89 -6.92 0.74
C ILE A 77 8.70 -7.88 0.93
N PRO A 78 8.85 -9.20 0.69
CA PRO A 78 7.71 -10.10 0.58
C PRO A 78 6.93 -10.22 1.89
N PHE A 79 7.64 -10.15 3.02
CA PHE A 79 7.03 -10.22 4.34
C PHE A 79 6.12 -9.02 4.62
N SER A 80 6.60 -7.79 4.40
CA SER A 80 5.79 -6.57 4.55
C SER A 80 4.61 -6.54 3.59
N TYR A 81 4.80 -6.98 2.34
CA TYR A 81 3.71 -7.09 1.37
C TYR A 81 2.62 -8.03 1.84
N PHE A 82 2.99 -9.20 2.37
CA PHE A 82 2.04 -10.16 2.91
C PHE A 82 1.28 -9.59 4.13
N LEU A 83 1.97 -8.89 5.03
CA LEU A 83 1.33 -8.22 6.18
C LEU A 83 0.33 -7.15 5.73
N ASN A 84 0.65 -6.34 4.72
CA ASN A 84 -0.32 -5.41 4.12
C ASN A 84 -1.53 -6.13 3.54
N GLY A 85 -1.29 -7.20 2.77
CA GLY A 85 -2.36 -8.03 2.21
C GLY A 85 -3.32 -8.51 3.29
N LEU A 86 -2.79 -9.05 4.39
CA LEU A 86 -3.59 -9.47 5.54
C LEU A 86 -4.32 -8.31 6.23
N PHE A 87 -3.63 -7.18 6.43
CA PHE A 87 -4.22 -5.98 7.04
C PHE A 87 -5.42 -5.47 6.23
N TYR A 88 -5.24 -5.22 4.92
CA TYR A 88 -6.34 -4.78 4.06
C TYR A 88 -7.44 -5.83 3.96
N SER A 89 -7.09 -7.13 3.89
CA SER A 89 -8.09 -8.20 3.86
C SER A 89 -8.95 -8.20 5.12
N GLY A 90 -8.34 -8.01 6.29
CA GLY A 90 -9.03 -7.87 7.57
C GLY A 90 -9.95 -6.65 7.60
N THR A 91 -9.46 -5.49 7.17
CA THR A 91 -10.24 -4.25 7.10
C THR A 91 -11.43 -4.38 6.15
N VAL A 92 -11.23 -4.92 4.94
CA VAL A 92 -12.32 -5.16 3.97
C VAL A 92 -13.34 -6.15 4.54
N CYS A 93 -12.88 -7.24 5.18
CA CYS A 93 -13.77 -8.22 5.80
C CYS A 93 -14.64 -7.59 6.88
N LEU A 94 -14.05 -6.75 7.74
CA LEU A 94 -14.76 -6.03 8.79
C LEU A 94 -15.82 -5.09 8.20
N ILE A 95 -15.46 -4.29 7.19
CA ILE A 95 -16.37 -3.36 6.51
C ILE A 95 -17.56 -4.11 5.89
N LEU A 96 -17.28 -5.16 5.11
CA LEU A 96 -18.33 -5.96 4.47
C LEU A 96 -19.23 -6.66 5.49
N TRP A 97 -18.66 -7.12 6.61
CA TRP A 97 -19.43 -7.73 7.69
C TRP A 97 -20.37 -6.73 8.36
N ILE A 98 -19.88 -5.53 8.70
CA ILE A 98 -20.69 -4.45 9.27
C ILE A 98 -21.80 -4.05 8.30
N ALA A 99 -21.46 -3.81 7.02
CA ALA A 99 -22.43 -3.44 6.00
C ALA A 99 -23.54 -4.49 5.84
N ASN A 100 -23.18 -5.78 5.83
CA ASN A 100 -24.14 -6.88 5.78
C ASN A 100 -25.02 -6.94 7.03
N ARG A 101 -24.49 -6.63 8.23
CA ARG A 101 -25.29 -6.54 9.47
C ARG A 101 -26.28 -5.39 9.44
N VAL A 102 -25.84 -4.19 9.06
CA VAL A 102 -26.70 -3.00 8.93
C VAL A 102 -27.81 -3.23 7.91
N TYR A 103 -27.49 -3.80 6.75
CA TYR A 103 -28.46 -4.14 5.72
C TYR A 103 -29.59 -5.06 6.23
N ILE A 104 -29.24 -6.07 7.05
CA ILE A 104 -30.22 -6.99 7.64
C ILE A 104 -31.14 -6.26 8.64
N ILE A 105 -30.62 -5.29 9.40
CA ILE A 105 -31.41 -4.52 10.37
C ILE A 105 -32.41 -3.60 9.65
N ILE A 106 -31.97 -2.89 8.61
CA ILE A 106 -32.83 -1.93 7.88
C ILE A 106 -33.96 -2.65 7.13
N ARG A 107 -33.71 -3.87 6.64
CA ARG A 107 -34.69 -4.63 5.83
C ARG A 107 -35.72 -5.40 6.68
N ARG A 108 -35.57 -5.43 8.00
CA ARG A 108 -36.45 -6.14 8.93
C ARG A 108 -37.45 -5.20 9.56
#